data_AF-C5BLM9-F1
#
_entry.id   AF-C5BLM9-F1
#
_cell.length_a   1.000
_cell.length_b   1.000
_cell.length_c   1.000
_cell.angle_alpha   90.00
_cell.angle_beta   90.00
_cell.angle_gamma   90.00
#
_symmetry.space_group_name_H-M   'P 1'
#
loop_
_entity.id
_entity.type
_entity.pdbx_description
1 polymer ?
#
loop_
_entity_poly.entity_id
_entity_poly.type
_entity_poly.pdbx_seq_one_letter_code
_entity_poly.pdbx_strand_id
1 'polypeptide(L)'
;MWRWKLSYRQRKLIRESRSYLRLFYFVEKIMLDGGRIFLAIGAGFGALAVVLGAFGAHALKSILAEHPMSIWQTAVQYQFYHALALVAVGVLISQGFALKVLYASGWLFAIGVVLFSGSLYGLALGGPRLLGPVTPLGGIAFIAAWICLLFAVVKP
;
A
#
# COMPACT_ATOMS: atom_id res chain seq x y z
N MET A 1 -35.23 45.26 -13.45
CA MET A 1 -34.74 43.87 -13.32
C MET A 1 -34.32 43.35 -14.71
N TRP A 2 -33.05 43.52 -15.09
CA TRP A 2 -32.55 43.17 -16.43
C TRP A 2 -32.09 41.70 -16.48
N ARG A 3 -32.87 40.86 -17.17
CA ARG A 3 -32.63 39.41 -17.25
C ARG A 3 -31.99 39.12 -18.61
N TRP A 4 -30.66 39.11 -18.67
CA TRP A 4 -29.90 38.77 -19.87
C TRP A 4 -30.27 37.36 -20.38
N LYS A 5 -30.99 37.27 -21.50
CA LYS A 5 -31.27 36.00 -22.19
C LYS A 5 -30.03 35.60 -22.99
N LEU A 6 -29.25 34.65 -22.45
CA LEU A 6 -28.15 34.03 -23.19
C LEU A 6 -28.63 33.49 -24.54
N SER A 7 -27.83 33.69 -25.59
CA SER A 7 -28.13 33.12 -26.91
C SER A 7 -28.05 31.58 -26.86
N TYR A 8 -28.72 30.92 -27.80
CA TYR A 8 -28.63 29.45 -27.95
C TYR A 8 -27.18 28.98 -28.06
N ARG A 9 -26.35 29.72 -28.83
CA ARG A 9 -24.93 29.44 -29.02
C ARG A 9 -24.15 29.50 -27.70
N GLN A 10 -24.41 30.50 -26.85
CA GLN A 10 -23.77 30.59 -25.54
C GLN A 10 -24.22 29.51 -24.56
N ARG A 11 -25.52 29.16 -24.56
CA ARG A 11 -26.01 28.03 -23.75
C ARG A 11 -25.39 26.70 -24.17
N LYS A 12 -25.18 26.48 -25.47
CA LYS A 12 -24.51 25.28 -25.99
C LYS A 12 -23.04 25.19 -25.53
N LEU A 13 -22.29 26.29 -25.64
CA LEU A 13 -20.89 26.37 -25.19
C LEU A 13 -20.74 26.17 -23.66
N ILE A 14 -21.67 26.72 -22.86
CA ILE A 14 -21.69 26.51 -21.40
C ILE A 14 -22.03 25.05 -21.05
N ARG A 15 -22.90 24.40 -21.85
CA ARG A 15 -23.24 22.99 -21.64
C ARG A 15 -22.08 22.08 -22.01
N GLU A 16 -21.41 22.34 -23.13
CA GLU A 16 -20.23 21.59 -23.59
C GLU A 16 -19.05 21.76 -22.64
N SER A 17 -18.71 22.98 -22.20
CA SER A 17 -17.66 23.22 -21.20
C SER A 17 -17.91 22.50 -19.87
N ARG A 18 -19.17 22.45 -19.39
CA ARG A 18 -19.52 21.64 -18.20
C ARG A 18 -19.40 20.14 -18.40
N SER A 19 -19.52 19.64 -19.63
CA SER A 19 -19.28 18.24 -19.94
C SER A 19 -17.78 17.93 -19.94
N TYR A 20 -16.95 18.81 -20.50
CA TYR A 20 -15.48 18.67 -20.45
C TYR A 20 -14.96 18.74 -19.01
N LEU A 21 -15.45 19.69 -18.20
CA LEU A 21 -15.07 19.78 -16.79
C LEU A 21 -15.49 18.54 -16.01
N ARG A 22 -16.71 18.02 -16.21
CA ARG A 22 -17.13 16.78 -15.53
C ARG A 22 -16.30 15.57 -15.96
N LEU A 23 -15.98 15.45 -17.24
CA LEU A 23 -15.13 14.37 -17.73
C LEU A 23 -13.70 14.50 -17.17
N PHE A 24 -13.16 15.71 -17.15
CA PHE A 24 -11.86 16.04 -16.55
C PHE A 24 -11.83 15.69 -15.06
N TYR A 25 -12.77 16.18 -14.25
CA TYR A 25 -12.86 15.87 -12.83
C TYR A 25 -13.14 14.39 -12.57
N PHE A 26 -13.89 13.70 -13.44
CA PHE A 26 -14.13 12.27 -13.32
C PHE A 26 -12.87 11.45 -13.59
N VAL A 27 -12.11 11.79 -14.63
CA VAL A 27 -10.82 11.17 -14.96
C VAL A 27 -9.77 11.48 -13.88
N GLU A 28 -9.70 12.72 -13.42
CA GLU A 28 -8.84 13.15 -12.32
C GLU A 28 -9.19 12.41 -11.03
N LYS A 29 -10.48 12.30 -10.69
CA LYS A 29 -10.93 11.54 -9.53
C LYS A 29 -10.61 10.05 -9.62
N ILE A 30 -10.76 9.43 -10.78
CA ILE A 30 -10.37 8.02 -10.99
C ILE A 30 -8.86 7.82 -10.82
N MET A 31 -8.04 8.73 -11.35
CA MET A 31 -6.58 8.72 -11.16
C MET A 31 -6.20 8.89 -9.67
N LEU A 32 -6.89 9.78 -8.96
CA LEU A 32 -6.66 10.08 -7.54
C LEU A 32 -7.22 9.02 -6.57
N ASP A 33 -8.21 8.22 -6.99
CA ASP A 33 -8.84 7.20 -6.14
C ASP A 33 -8.04 5.88 -6.16
N GLY A 34 -7.26 5.64 -7.21
CA GLY A 34 -6.62 4.35 -7.45
C GLY A 34 -5.57 3.92 -6.42
N GLY A 35 -4.76 4.85 -5.93
CA GLY A 35 -3.66 4.57 -4.98
C GLY A 35 -4.08 4.56 -3.51
N ARG A 36 -5.30 5.02 -3.20
CA ARG A 36 -5.77 5.25 -1.82
C ARG A 36 -5.79 3.98 -0.98
N ILE A 37 -6.11 2.85 -1.60
CA ILE A 37 -6.13 1.56 -0.89
C ILE A 37 -4.75 1.18 -0.37
N PHE A 38 -3.69 1.36 -1.17
CA PHE A 38 -2.33 1.04 -0.75
C PHE A 38 -1.77 2.06 0.24
N LEU A 39 -2.15 3.33 0.13
CA LEU A 39 -1.85 4.33 1.16
C LEU A 39 -2.48 3.93 2.50
N ALA A 40 -3.75 3.51 2.51
CA ALA A 40 -4.46 3.10 3.71
C ALA A 40 -3.85 1.82 4.32
N ILE A 41 -3.57 0.80 3.50
CA ILE A 41 -2.95 -0.45 3.95
C ILE A 41 -1.54 -0.17 4.49
N GLY A 42 -0.73 0.62 3.76
CA GLY A 42 0.62 1.01 4.18
C GLY A 42 0.61 1.78 5.50
N ALA A 43 -0.27 2.76 5.66
CA ALA A 43 -0.44 3.48 6.93
C ALA A 43 -0.85 2.55 8.08
N GLY A 44 -1.80 1.63 7.82
CA GLY A 44 -2.24 0.64 8.80
C GLY A 44 -1.12 -0.30 9.24
N PHE A 45 -0.36 -0.86 8.29
CA PHE A 45 0.79 -1.71 8.60
C PHE A 45 1.92 -0.94 9.29
N GLY A 46 2.17 0.31 8.91
CA GLY A 46 3.16 1.16 9.58
C GLY A 46 2.77 1.42 11.04
N ALA A 47 1.53 1.79 11.30
CA ALA A 47 1.01 1.99 12.65
C ALA A 47 1.12 0.70 13.49
N LEU A 48 0.71 -0.45 12.92
CA LEU A 48 0.83 -1.74 13.59
C LEU A 48 2.28 -2.12 13.87
N ALA A 49 3.21 -1.85 12.95
CA ALA A 49 4.63 -2.13 13.16
C ALA A 49 5.21 -1.27 14.30
N VAL A 50 4.80 -0.01 14.42
CA VAL A 50 5.19 0.84 15.57
C VAL A 50 4.65 0.26 16.88
N VAL A 51 3.38 -0.15 16.92
CA VAL A 51 2.77 -0.78 18.10
C VAL A 51 3.50 -2.08 18.47
N LEU A 52 3.72 -2.98 17.51
CA LEU A 52 4.38 -4.27 17.72
C LEU A 52 5.86 -4.12 18.06
N GLY A 53 6.54 -3.11 17.50
CA GLY A 53 7.92 -2.76 17.85
C GLY A 53 8.04 -2.26 19.28
N ALA A 54 7.16 -1.33 19.69
CA ALA A 54 7.12 -0.84 21.07
C ALA A 54 6.78 -1.95 22.06
N PHE A 55 5.79 -2.79 21.73
CA PHE A 55 5.40 -3.97 22.51
C PHE A 55 6.56 -4.96 22.64
N GLY A 56 7.27 -5.23 21.54
CA GLY A 56 8.49 -6.03 21.52
C GLY A 56 9.55 -5.51 22.51
N ALA A 57 9.86 -4.21 22.43
CA ALA A 57 10.92 -3.60 23.21
C ALA A 57 10.62 -3.49 24.71
N HIS A 58 9.35 -3.27 25.09
CA HIS A 58 8.98 -3.00 26.48
C HIS A 58 8.34 -4.19 27.19
N ALA A 59 7.54 -4.99 26.50
CA ALA A 59 6.80 -6.11 27.11
C ALA A 59 7.47 -7.46 26.87
N LEU A 60 7.98 -7.71 25.66
CA LEU A 60 8.49 -9.04 25.29
C LEU A 60 9.97 -9.25 25.62
N LYS A 61 10.76 -8.17 25.71
CA LYS A 61 12.21 -8.26 25.90
C LYS A 61 12.64 -9.04 27.16
N SER A 62 11.85 -8.99 28.24
CA SER A 62 12.11 -9.74 29.47
C SER A 62 11.44 -11.12 29.52
N ILE A 63 10.60 -11.45 28.53
CA ILE A 63 9.81 -12.68 28.47
C ILE A 63 10.42 -13.66 27.47
N LEU A 64 10.79 -13.17 26.29
CA LEU A 64 11.34 -13.97 25.21
C LEU A 64 12.86 -14.13 25.37
N ALA A 65 13.35 -15.34 25.08
CA ALA A 65 14.76 -15.58 24.87
C ALA A 65 15.27 -14.82 23.63
N GLU A 66 16.60 -14.71 23.52
CA GLU A 66 17.25 -13.91 22.47
C GLU A 66 16.83 -14.31 21.04
N HIS A 67 16.72 -15.61 20.75
CA HIS A 67 16.38 -16.10 19.42
C HIS A 67 14.91 -15.81 19.01
N PRO A 68 13.87 -16.13 19.80
CA PRO A 68 12.51 -15.68 19.48
C PRO A 68 12.37 -14.15 19.42
N MET A 69 13.14 -13.42 20.24
CA MET A 69 13.14 -11.97 20.22
C MET A 69 13.72 -11.41 18.90
N SER A 70 14.78 -12.02 18.36
CA SER A 70 15.34 -11.60 17.06
C SER A 70 14.38 -11.90 15.90
N ILE A 71 13.62 -13.00 15.97
CA ILE A 71 12.54 -13.30 15.03
C ILE A 71 11.45 -12.23 15.08
N TRP A 72 11.00 -11.84 16.28
CA TRP A 72 10.01 -10.77 16.45
C TRP A 72 10.49 -9.46 15.82
N GLN A 73 11.74 -9.07 16.09
CA GLN A 73 12.30 -7.83 15.52
C GLN A 73 12.42 -7.88 14.00
N THR A 74 12.75 -9.05 13.43
CA THR A 74 12.77 -9.24 11.97
C THR A 74 11.37 -9.04 11.38
N ALA A 75 10.33 -9.58 12.03
CA ALA A 75 8.94 -9.38 11.62
C ALA A 75 8.54 -7.90 11.61
N VAL A 76 8.85 -7.16 12.68
CA VAL A 76 8.58 -5.71 12.79
C VAL A 76 9.30 -4.94 11.69
N GLN A 77 10.58 -5.25 11.46
CA GLN A 77 11.40 -4.54 10.49
C GLN A 77 10.89 -4.72 9.06
N TYR A 78 10.62 -5.97 8.66
CA TYR A 78 10.07 -6.26 7.33
C TYR A 78 8.67 -5.65 7.15
N GLN A 79 7.80 -5.74 8.16
CA GLN A 79 6.49 -5.09 8.11
C GLN A 79 6.63 -3.58 7.88
N PHE A 80 7.52 -2.90 8.60
CA PHE A 80 7.69 -1.45 8.49
C PHE A 80 8.25 -1.04 7.12
N TYR A 81 9.26 -1.74 6.61
CA TYR A 81 9.83 -1.45 5.29
C TYR A 81 8.80 -1.60 4.17
N HIS A 82 8.01 -2.67 4.20
CA HIS A 82 7.01 -2.92 3.16
C HIS A 82 5.73 -2.08 3.34
N ALA A 83 5.45 -1.59 4.55
CA ALA A 83 4.46 -0.55 4.78
C ALA A 83 4.85 0.76 4.09
N LEU A 84 6.11 1.18 4.19
CA LEU A 84 6.62 2.36 3.47
C LEU A 84 6.61 2.15 1.95
N ALA A 85 6.97 0.95 1.48
CA ALA A 85 6.87 0.60 0.06
C ALA A 85 5.42 0.69 -0.46
N LEU A 86 4.43 0.23 0.32
CA LEU A 86 3.00 0.37 0.00
C LEU A 86 2.57 1.83 -0.10
N VAL A 87 3.04 2.70 0.80
CA VAL A 87 2.80 4.14 0.71
C VAL A 87 3.39 4.70 -0.58
N ALA A 88 4.63 4.33 -0.93
CA ALA A 88 5.27 4.76 -2.17
C ALA A 88 4.48 4.29 -3.41
N VAL A 89 4.02 3.04 -3.44
CA VAL A 89 3.16 2.50 -4.52
C VAL A 89 1.87 3.31 -4.64
N GLY A 90 1.21 3.62 -3.52
CA GLY A 90 -0.01 4.44 -3.52
C GLY A 90 0.21 5.86 -4.06
N VAL A 91 1.35 6.48 -3.73
CA VAL A 91 1.75 7.79 -4.29
C VAL A 91 1.99 7.70 -5.80
N LEU A 92 2.76 6.70 -6.26
CA LEU A 92 3.07 6.52 -7.68
C LEU A 92 1.82 6.24 -8.54
N ILE A 93 0.86 5.46 -8.02
CA ILE A 93 -0.43 5.23 -8.69
C ILE A 93 -1.21 6.55 -8.82
N SER A 94 -1.20 7.37 -7.76
CA SER A 94 -1.89 8.67 -7.76
C SER A 94 -1.28 9.68 -8.75
N GLN A 95 -0.03 9.43 -9.18
CA GLN A 95 0.65 10.21 -10.21
C GLN A 95 0.44 9.65 -11.63
N GLY A 96 -0.31 8.54 -11.79
CA GLY A 96 -0.68 7.97 -13.08
C GLY A 96 0.35 7.03 -13.73
N PHE A 97 1.39 6.60 -13.00
CA PHE A 97 2.42 5.70 -13.53
C PHE A 97 1.90 4.26 -13.71
N ALA A 98 2.28 3.60 -14.82
CA ALA A 98 2.23 2.14 -15.07
C ALA A 98 1.21 1.33 -14.24
N LEU A 99 -0.07 1.75 -14.27
CA LEU A 99 -1.05 1.45 -13.24
C LEU A 99 -1.15 -0.05 -12.90
N LYS A 100 -1.28 -0.92 -13.91
CA LYS A 100 -1.46 -2.37 -13.73
C LYS A 100 -0.32 -3.02 -12.96
N VAL A 101 0.93 -2.63 -13.23
CA VAL A 101 2.12 -3.23 -12.61
C VAL A 101 2.25 -2.73 -11.17
N LEU A 102 1.94 -1.46 -10.90
CA LEU A 102 1.92 -0.92 -9.55
C LEU A 102 0.83 -1.56 -8.68
N TYR A 103 -0.36 -1.84 -9.22
CA TYR A 103 -1.39 -2.58 -8.49
C TYR A 103 -0.91 -3.98 -8.08
N ALA A 104 -0.24 -4.70 -8.99
CA ALA A 104 0.34 -6.00 -8.68
C ALA A 104 1.42 -5.87 -7.58
N SER A 105 2.31 -4.89 -7.70
CA SER A 105 3.33 -4.60 -6.69
C SER A 105 2.72 -4.33 -5.31
N GLY A 106 1.70 -3.48 -5.23
CA GLY A 106 1.00 -3.15 -3.97
C GLY A 106 0.38 -4.38 -3.31
N TRP A 107 -0.35 -5.21 -4.06
CA TRP A 107 -0.94 -6.43 -3.48
C TRP A 107 0.12 -7.45 -3.06
N LEU A 108 1.20 -7.59 -3.83
CA LEU A 108 2.31 -8.48 -3.47
C LEU A 108 3.03 -8.03 -2.19
N PHE A 109 3.23 -6.71 -1.99
CA PHE A 109 3.72 -6.20 -0.71
C PHE A 109 2.75 -6.49 0.43
N ALA A 110 1.45 -6.24 0.23
CA ALA A 110 0.46 -6.44 1.28
C ALA A 110 0.36 -7.91 1.72
N ILE A 111 0.28 -8.83 0.74
CA ILE A 111 0.27 -10.28 0.98
C ILE A 111 1.58 -10.71 1.63
N GLY A 112 2.71 -10.20 1.14
CA GLY A 112 4.04 -10.48 1.70
C GLY A 112 4.12 -10.10 3.18
N VAL A 113 3.58 -8.94 3.60
CA VAL A 113 3.56 -8.54 5.02
C VAL A 113 2.79 -9.55 5.86
N VAL A 114 1.59 -9.95 5.42
CA VAL A 114 0.76 -10.91 6.14
C VAL A 114 1.44 -12.27 6.24
N LEU A 115 2.00 -12.78 5.13
CA LEU A 115 2.61 -14.12 5.11
C LEU A 115 3.97 -14.16 5.79
N PHE A 116 4.84 -13.17 5.55
CA PHE A 116 6.20 -13.15 6.10
C PHE A 116 6.21 -12.63 7.53
N SER A 117 5.69 -11.42 7.77
CA SER A 117 5.78 -10.81 9.11
C SER A 117 4.80 -11.47 10.07
N GLY A 118 3.58 -11.75 9.59
CA GLY A 118 2.56 -12.46 10.38
C GLY A 118 3.02 -13.84 10.86
N SER A 119 3.65 -14.64 10.01
CA SER A 119 4.17 -15.96 10.40
C SER A 119 5.30 -15.84 11.43
N LEU A 120 6.22 -14.88 11.26
CA LEU A 120 7.33 -14.66 12.18
C LEU A 120 6.85 -14.19 13.56
N TYR A 121 5.84 -13.32 13.64
CA TYR A 121 5.23 -12.98 14.94
C TYR A 121 4.66 -14.23 15.62
N GLY A 122 3.95 -15.08 14.88
CA GLY A 122 3.43 -16.33 15.42
C GLY A 122 4.54 -17.27 15.90
N LEU A 123 5.62 -17.43 15.14
CA LEU A 123 6.77 -18.25 15.51
C LEU A 123 7.50 -17.72 16.75
N ALA A 124 7.67 -16.40 16.86
CA ALA A 124 8.28 -15.77 18.03
C ALA A 124 7.49 -16.02 19.33
N LEU A 125 6.16 -16.18 19.21
CA LEU A 125 5.26 -16.47 20.33
C LEU A 125 5.03 -17.98 20.55
N GLY A 126 5.79 -18.86 19.90
CA GLY A 126 5.68 -20.31 20.07
C GLY A 126 4.55 -20.96 19.27
N GLY A 127 4.09 -20.32 18.19
CA GLY A 127 3.07 -20.86 17.29
C GLY A 127 3.51 -22.13 16.55
N PRO A 128 2.59 -22.76 15.78
CA PRO A 128 2.84 -24.05 15.14
C PRO A 128 4.03 -24.01 14.17
N ARG A 129 4.79 -25.11 14.10
CA ARG A 129 5.92 -25.27 13.15
C ARG A 129 5.52 -25.09 11.69
N LEU A 130 4.24 -25.29 11.37
CA LEU A 130 3.67 -25.06 10.03
C LEU A 130 3.75 -23.59 9.57
N LEU A 131 3.98 -22.64 10.48
CA LEU A 131 4.23 -21.25 10.12
C LEU A 131 5.60 -21.06 9.44
N GLY A 132 6.57 -21.95 9.69
CA GLY A 132 7.91 -21.88 9.10
C GLY A 132 7.88 -21.85 7.57
N PRO A 133 7.22 -22.82 6.90
CA PRO A 133 7.07 -22.83 5.44
C PRO A 133 6.26 -21.66 4.85
N VAL A 134 5.50 -20.92 5.65
CA VAL A 134 4.72 -19.75 5.18
C VAL A 134 5.63 -18.54 4.96
N THR A 135 6.67 -18.38 5.79
CA THR A 135 7.59 -17.23 5.70
C THR A 135 8.26 -17.11 4.32
N PRO A 136 8.84 -18.17 3.72
CA PRO A 136 9.42 -18.09 2.38
C PRO A 136 8.44 -17.64 1.29
N LEU A 137 7.16 -18.02 1.39
CA LEU A 137 6.15 -17.58 0.42
C LEU A 137 5.94 -16.06 0.47
N GLY A 138 5.93 -15.50 1.68
CA GLY A 138 5.91 -14.04 1.85
C GLY A 138 7.18 -13.36 1.33
N GLY A 139 8.34 -13.99 1.50
CA GLY A 139 9.61 -13.51 0.94
C GLY A 139 9.61 -13.47 -0.59
N ILE A 140 9.08 -14.52 -1.24
CA ILE A 140 8.90 -14.57 -2.70
C ILE A 140 7.93 -13.46 -3.16
N ALA A 141 6.84 -13.24 -2.43
CA ALA A 141 5.91 -12.14 -2.71
C ALA A 141 6.60 -10.78 -2.63
N PHE A 142 7.45 -10.54 -1.63
CA PHE A 142 8.24 -9.30 -1.54
C PHE A 142 9.22 -9.12 -2.69
N ILE A 143 9.93 -10.17 -3.10
CA ILE A 143 10.83 -10.12 -4.25
C ILE A 143 10.06 -9.75 -5.51
N ALA A 144 8.93 -10.43 -5.77
CA ALA A 144 8.08 -10.13 -6.90
C ALA A 144 7.52 -8.69 -6.85
N ALA A 145 7.13 -8.20 -5.67
CA ALA A 145 6.63 -6.85 -5.47
C ALA A 145 7.66 -5.77 -5.87
N TRP A 146 8.91 -5.93 -5.42
CA TRP A 146 10.01 -5.02 -5.77
C TRP A 146 10.35 -5.08 -7.25
N ILE A 147 10.35 -6.28 -7.85
CA ILE A 147 10.56 -6.44 -9.30
C ILE A 147 9.46 -5.72 -10.08
N CYS A 148 8.20 -5.87 -9.69
CA CYS A 148 7.09 -5.13 -10.30
C CYS A 148 7.28 -3.61 -10.16
N LEU A 149 7.66 -3.13 -8.97
CA LEU A 149 7.91 -1.71 -8.75
C LEU A 149 9.05 -1.18 -9.63
N LEU A 150 10.15 -1.93 -9.75
CA LEU A 150 11.25 -1.61 -10.63
C LEU A 150 10.79 -1.51 -12.09
N PHE A 151 10.04 -2.49 -12.58
CA PHE A 151 9.53 -2.48 -13.95
C PHE A 151 8.58 -1.32 -14.22
N ALA A 152 7.72 -0.99 -13.26
CA ALA A 152 6.78 0.13 -13.36
C ALA A 152 7.48 1.50 -13.52
N VAL A 153 8.70 1.64 -12.98
CA VAL A 153 9.47 2.89 -13.06
C VAL A 153 10.42 2.92 -14.26
N VAL A 154 11.01 1.78 -14.64
CA VAL A 154 11.97 1.69 -15.75
C VAL A 154 11.29 1.66 -17.12
N LYS A 155 10.09 1.07 -17.22
CA LYS A 155 9.27 1.07 -18.44
C LYS A 155 7.93 1.75 -18.15
N PRO A 156 7.94 3.10 -18.04
CA PRO A 156 6.73 3.86 -17.73
C PRO A 156 5.63 3.70 -18.77
#